data_AF-A0A0J1IIC8-F1
#
_entry.id   AF-A0A0J1IIC8-F1
#
_cell.length_a   1.000
_cell.length_b   1.000
_cell.length_c   1.000
_cell.angle_alpha   90.00
_cell.angle_beta   90.00
_cell.angle_gamma   90.00
#
_symmetry.space_group_name_H-M   'P 1'
#
loop_
_entity.id
_entity.type
_entity.pdbx_description
1 polymer ?
#
loop_
_entity_poly.entity_id
_entity_poly.type
_entity_poly.pdbx_seq_one_letter_code
_entity_poly.pdbx_strand_id
1 'polypeptide(L)'
;MKFLSSLLVVLALTFIAWFGVGVLKLYAVFGIGIPYLALIIFAIGFTNRLLQLEQNNPENSPGTKKLTARRLLELLYFRSFFGNIKMKRQESKEESGPSNWFWAGVYIFFGALLIILIRHLRLFLNPVPSFIQGLETIDSFLTIGFPHNVIYITDIVFIVALAVIVLRSIYSSFMKNTSASLSYVPLFLLLGSALSGIIMVYYWRVDIVSVKELGMGLVTFRPFIPTNEGSILFIHIFLVSSLLVYLAMSSRKPMYQWSTSENEANIG
;
A
#
# COMPACT_ATOMS: atom_id res chain seq x y z
N MET A 1 -6.18 12.11 19.40
CA MET A 1 -4.92 12.75 18.94
C MET A 1 -4.16 11.93 17.87
N LYS A 2 -4.08 10.60 17.93
CA LYS A 2 -3.32 9.76 16.97
C LYS A 2 -3.80 9.82 15.50
N PHE A 3 -5.09 10.08 15.27
CA PHE A 3 -5.63 10.31 13.93
C PHE A 3 -5.08 11.61 13.31
N LEU A 4 -5.20 12.72 14.04
CA LEU A 4 -4.80 14.04 13.57
C LEU A 4 -3.30 14.09 13.28
N SER A 5 -2.48 13.46 14.12
CA SER A 5 -1.04 13.36 13.87
C SER A 5 -0.72 12.57 12.58
N SER A 6 -1.49 11.51 12.28
CA SER A 6 -1.29 10.72 11.06
C SER A 6 -1.70 11.49 9.81
N LEU A 7 -2.82 12.23 9.86
CA LEU A 7 -3.23 13.12 8.78
C LEU A 7 -2.20 14.24 8.55
N LEU A 8 -1.70 14.85 9.63
CA LEU A 8 -0.70 15.90 9.59
C LEU A 8 0.60 15.41 8.92
N VAL A 9 1.04 14.18 9.21
CA VAL A 9 2.20 13.57 8.55
C VAL A 9 2.01 13.50 7.03
N VAL A 10 0.84 13.06 6.55
CA VAL A 10 0.59 12.95 5.11
C VAL A 10 0.49 14.31 4.44
N LEU A 11 -0.14 15.29 5.10
CA LEU A 11 -0.15 16.68 4.62
C LEU A 11 1.25 17.28 4.58
N ALA A 12 2.07 17.05 5.60
CA ALA A 12 3.46 17.50 5.63
C ALA A 12 4.29 16.86 4.49
N LEU A 13 4.16 15.55 4.26
CA LEU A 13 4.81 14.86 3.15
C LEU A 13 4.38 15.43 1.78
N THR A 14 3.09 15.70 1.63
CA THR A 14 2.54 16.32 0.41
C THR A 14 3.12 17.71 0.19
N PHE A 15 3.19 18.52 1.25
CA PHE A 15 3.78 19.85 1.22
C PHE A 15 5.28 19.82 0.90
N ILE A 16 6.02 18.88 1.49
CA ILE A 16 7.46 18.69 1.21
C ILE A 16 7.69 18.38 -0.28
N ALA A 17 6.90 17.48 -0.86
CA ALA A 17 7.02 17.18 -2.29
C ALA A 17 6.62 18.37 -3.17
N TRP A 18 5.52 19.05 -2.83
CA TRP A 18 5.08 20.24 -3.55
C TRP A 18 6.12 21.36 -3.51
N PHE A 19 6.70 21.63 -2.34
CA PHE A 19 7.72 22.67 -2.17
C PHE A 19 9.05 22.28 -2.84
N GLY A 20 9.50 21.04 -2.64
CA GLY A 20 10.75 20.55 -3.22
C GLY A 20 10.75 20.55 -4.75
N VAL A 21 9.62 20.25 -5.37
CA VAL A 21 9.51 20.19 -6.84
C VAL A 21 9.00 21.49 -7.44
N GLY A 22 7.97 22.09 -6.84
CA GLY A 22 7.36 23.31 -7.33
C GLY A 22 8.22 24.56 -7.15
N VAL A 23 8.97 24.66 -6.04
CA VAL A 23 9.82 25.83 -5.74
C VAL A 23 11.28 25.54 -6.01
N LEU A 24 11.81 24.45 -5.44
CA LEU A 24 13.24 24.14 -5.52
C LEU A 24 13.64 23.38 -6.80
N LYS A 25 12.68 22.97 -7.64
CA LYS A 25 12.90 22.25 -8.90
C LYS A 25 13.75 20.98 -8.75
N LEU A 26 13.62 20.28 -7.61
CA LEU A 26 14.37 19.06 -7.29
C LEU A 26 13.79 17.81 -7.99
N TYR A 27 13.47 17.92 -9.28
CA TYR A 27 12.79 16.86 -10.04
C TYR A 27 13.55 15.53 -10.02
N ALA A 28 14.88 15.55 -10.10
CA ALA A 28 15.72 14.35 -10.05
C ALA A 28 15.64 13.62 -8.71
N VAL A 29 15.57 14.36 -7.60
CA VAL A 29 15.50 13.76 -6.26
C VAL A 29 14.16 13.05 -6.08
N PHE A 30 13.06 13.72 -6.41
CA PHE A 30 11.71 13.18 -6.23
C PHE A 30 11.30 12.17 -7.29
N GLY A 31 11.81 12.29 -8.53
CA GLY A 31 11.48 11.39 -9.64
C GLY A 31 12.40 10.17 -9.76
N ILE A 32 13.63 10.23 -9.25
CA ILE A 32 14.64 9.17 -9.42
C ILE A 32 15.17 8.70 -8.07
N GLY A 33 15.79 9.60 -7.31
CA GLY A 33 16.52 9.24 -6.08
C GLY A 33 15.63 8.59 -5.02
N ILE A 34 14.52 9.26 -4.68
CA ILE A 34 13.59 8.77 -3.65
C ILE A 34 12.92 7.44 -4.06
N PRO A 35 12.40 7.28 -5.29
CA PRO A 35 11.85 6.00 -5.74
C PRO A 35 12.82 4.83 -5.65
N TYR A 36 14.06 4.99 -6.11
CA TYR A 36 15.06 3.92 -6.00
C TYR A 36 15.37 3.58 -4.54
N LEU A 37 15.56 4.59 -3.69
CA LEU A 37 15.85 4.38 -2.28
C LEU A 37 14.68 3.67 -1.56
N ALA A 38 13.44 4.07 -1.88
CA ALA A 38 12.24 3.42 -1.36
C ALA A 38 12.13 1.95 -1.81
N LEU A 39 12.42 1.66 -3.08
CA LEU A 39 12.42 0.29 -3.60
C LEU A 39 13.50 -0.58 -2.95
N ILE A 40 14.70 -0.05 -2.72
CA ILE A 40 15.78 -0.76 -2.03
C ILE A 40 15.39 -1.08 -0.59
N ILE A 41 14.88 -0.08 0.15
CA ILE A 41 14.43 -0.27 1.54
C ILE A 41 13.29 -1.29 1.59
N PHE A 42 12.34 -1.20 0.66
CA PHE A 42 11.23 -2.15 0.56
C PHE A 42 11.70 -3.57 0.25
N ALA A 43 12.61 -3.75 -0.70
CA ALA A 43 13.16 -5.05 -1.05
C ALA A 43 13.89 -5.69 0.14
N ILE A 44 14.72 -4.93 0.87
CA ILE A 44 15.42 -5.42 2.07
C ILE A 44 14.41 -5.81 3.16
N GLY A 45 13.44 -4.93 3.44
CA GLY A 45 12.39 -5.20 4.44
C GLY A 45 11.56 -6.44 4.09
N PHE A 46 11.24 -6.60 2.80
CA PHE A 46 10.48 -7.75 2.29
C PHE A 46 11.29 -9.05 2.38
N THR A 47 12.56 -9.06 1.97
CA THR A 47 13.43 -10.25 2.07
C THR A 47 13.60 -10.70 3.51
N ASN A 48 13.82 -9.77 4.45
CA ASN A 48 13.92 -10.09 5.87
C ASN A 48 12.64 -10.74 6.41
N ARG A 49 11.48 -10.33 5.91
CA ARG A 49 10.19 -10.93 6.27
C ARG A 49 10.05 -12.34 5.71
N LEU A 50 10.52 -12.58 4.48
CA LEU A 50 10.52 -13.92 3.89
C LEU A 50 11.42 -14.89 4.68
N LEU A 51 12.62 -14.45 5.06
CA LEU A 51 13.56 -15.25 5.85
C LEU A 51 12.99 -15.61 7.24
N GLN A 52 12.34 -14.66 7.91
CA GLN A 52 11.66 -14.93 9.17
C GLN A 52 10.55 -15.97 9.03
N LEU A 53 9.88 -16.02 7.89
CA LEU A 53 8.79 -16.98 7.66
C LEU A 53 9.31 -18.41 7.43
N GLU A 54 10.48 -18.54 6.82
CA GLU A 54 11.18 -19.81 6.63
C GLU A 54 11.72 -20.35 7.97
N GLN A 55 12.29 -19.49 8.80
CA GLN A 55 12.83 -19.86 10.12
C GLN A 55 11.75 -20.35 11.09
N ASN A 56 10.54 -19.79 11.03
CA ASN A 56 9.43 -20.13 11.93
C ASN A 56 8.60 -21.34 11.45
N ASN A 57 9.05 -22.10 10.44
CA ASN A 57 8.33 -23.26 9.94
C ASN A 57 8.75 -24.52 10.72
N PRO A 58 7.82 -25.20 11.44
CA PRO A 58 8.15 -26.35 12.30
C PRO A 58 8.55 -27.63 11.55
N GLU A 59 8.46 -27.68 10.22
CA GLU A 59 8.82 -28.83 9.38
C GLU A 59 10.18 -28.67 8.67
N ASN A 60 11.19 -28.09 9.32
CA ASN A 60 12.54 -28.03 8.77
C ASN A 60 13.26 -29.39 8.93
N SER A 61 12.76 -30.41 8.23
CA SER A 61 13.52 -31.57 7.77
C SER A 61 14.14 -31.23 6.40
N PRO A 62 15.39 -31.62 6.12
CA PRO A 62 16.12 -31.19 4.92
C PRO A 62 15.55 -31.87 3.67
N GLY A 63 14.49 -31.28 3.11
CA GLY A 63 13.95 -31.70 1.82
C GLY A 63 12.43 -31.60 1.75
N THR A 64 11.90 -30.38 1.57
CA THR A 64 10.78 -30.05 0.64
C THR A 64 10.52 -28.55 0.73
N LYS A 65 11.19 -27.78 -0.15
CA LYS A 65 11.00 -26.34 -0.34
C LYS A 65 9.74 -26.06 -1.15
N LYS A 66 8.55 -26.23 -0.58
CA LYS A 66 7.31 -25.70 -1.21
C LYS A 66 6.73 -24.61 -0.33
N LEU A 67 7.13 -23.36 -0.59
CA LEU A 67 6.26 -22.21 -0.29
C LEU A 67 4.97 -22.46 -1.09
N THR A 68 3.90 -22.81 -0.42
CA THR A 68 2.61 -22.98 -1.07
C THR A 68 2.18 -21.63 -1.65
N ALA A 69 1.64 -21.64 -2.88
CA ALA A 69 1.10 -20.44 -3.52
C ALA A 69 0.09 -19.69 -2.61
N ARG A 70 -0.61 -20.43 -1.74
CA ARG A 70 -1.48 -19.90 -0.69
C ARG A 70 -0.74 -19.03 0.34
N ARG A 71 0.45 -19.44 0.81
CA ARG A 71 1.27 -18.64 1.75
C ARG A 71 1.91 -17.43 1.07
N LEU A 72 2.31 -17.56 -0.19
CA LEU A 72 2.77 -16.41 -1.00
C LEU A 72 1.65 -15.40 -1.24
N LEU A 73 0.43 -15.89 -1.52
CA LEU A 73 -0.75 -15.05 -1.61
C LEU A 73 -1.10 -14.42 -0.26
N GLU A 74 -0.84 -15.05 0.89
CA GLU A 74 -0.98 -14.41 2.22
C GLU A 74 0.13 -13.39 2.55
N LEU A 75 1.24 -13.40 1.82
CA LEU A 75 2.28 -12.37 1.88
C LEU A 75 1.94 -11.18 0.96
N LEU A 76 1.38 -11.47 -0.23
CA LEU A 76 0.89 -10.47 -1.19
C LEU A 76 -0.41 -9.82 -0.72
N TYR A 77 -1.38 -10.63 -0.26
CA TYR A 77 -2.51 -10.13 0.51
C TYR A 77 -1.97 -9.72 1.86
N PHE A 78 -1.97 -8.42 2.09
CA PHE A 78 -1.73 -7.70 3.33
C PHE A 78 -2.51 -8.20 4.59
N ARG A 79 -3.04 -9.43 4.63
CA ARG A 79 -3.64 -10.06 5.82
C ARG A 79 -2.68 -10.05 7.00
N SER A 80 -1.41 -10.36 6.78
CA SER A 80 -0.36 -10.26 7.81
C SER A 80 0.13 -8.81 8.02
N PHE A 81 -0.15 -7.90 7.08
CA PHE A 81 0.22 -6.49 7.18
C PHE A 81 -0.72 -5.68 8.08
N PHE A 82 -2.02 -6.00 8.10
CA PHE A 82 -2.98 -5.52 9.11
C PHE A 82 -2.94 -6.40 10.36
N GLY A 83 -1.74 -6.62 10.88
CA GLY A 83 -1.50 -7.42 12.08
C GLY A 83 -2.48 -7.05 13.21
N ASN A 84 -3.05 -8.08 13.82
CA ASN A 84 -3.97 -8.00 14.96
C ASN A 84 -5.35 -7.35 14.74
N ILE A 85 -6.05 -7.67 13.64
CA ILE A 85 -7.47 -7.96 13.86
C ILE A 85 -7.47 -9.30 14.60
N LYS A 86 -7.50 -9.27 15.95
CA LYS A 86 -7.62 -10.46 16.79
C LYS A 86 -8.81 -11.27 16.28
N MET A 87 -8.54 -12.25 15.43
CA MET A 87 -9.38 -13.42 15.27
C MET A 87 -9.22 -14.23 16.56
N LYS A 88 -9.77 -13.71 17.65
CA LYS A 88 -10.17 -14.60 18.73
C LYS A 88 -11.34 -15.37 18.12
N ARG A 89 -11.10 -16.60 17.69
CA ARG A 89 -12.16 -17.60 17.59
C ARG A 89 -12.65 -17.77 19.02
N GLN A 90 -13.50 -16.84 19.43
CA GLN A 90 -14.06 -16.82 20.75
C GLN A 90 -15.19 -17.84 20.70
N GLU A 91 -14.84 -19.08 21.05
CA GLU A 91 -15.79 -20.03 21.63
C GLU A 91 -16.34 -19.41 22.92
N SER A 92 -17.28 -18.49 22.78
CA SER A 92 -18.28 -18.21 23.81
C SER A 92 -19.40 -17.42 23.14
N LYS A 93 -20.60 -17.99 23.23
CA LYS A 93 -21.89 -17.37 22.88
C LYS A 93 -22.00 -15.92 23.36
N GLU A 94 -22.82 -15.19 22.61
CA GLU A 94 -23.36 -13.85 22.84
C GLU A 94 -22.42 -12.64 22.61
N GLU A 95 -22.89 -11.82 21.64
CA GLU A 95 -22.71 -10.37 21.47
C GLU A 95 -21.57 -9.82 20.57
N SER A 96 -21.98 -9.56 19.32
CA SER A 96 -21.42 -8.59 18.38
C SER A 96 -19.99 -8.86 17.86
N GLY A 97 -19.86 -9.97 17.13
CA GLY A 97 -18.73 -10.16 16.21
C GLY A 97 -18.70 -9.07 15.12
N PRO A 98 -17.54 -8.75 14.54
CA PRO A 98 -17.48 -7.86 13.38
C PRO A 98 -18.38 -8.43 12.28
N SER A 99 -19.39 -7.65 11.88
CA SER A 99 -20.37 -8.07 10.87
C SER A 99 -19.68 -8.62 9.62
N ASN A 100 -20.23 -9.67 9.01
CA ASN A 100 -19.72 -10.29 7.78
C ASN A 100 -19.47 -9.24 6.67
N TRP A 101 -20.26 -8.17 6.67
CA TRP A 101 -20.15 -7.01 5.78
C TRP A 101 -18.85 -6.21 5.90
N PHE A 102 -18.25 -6.13 7.10
CA PHE A 102 -16.97 -5.45 7.27
C PHE A 102 -15.84 -6.17 6.55
N TRP A 103 -15.81 -7.49 6.73
CA TRP A 103 -14.82 -8.34 6.11
C TRP A 103 -14.95 -8.32 4.59
N ALA A 104 -16.18 -8.32 4.06
CA ALA A 104 -16.44 -8.10 2.65
C ALA A 104 -15.79 -6.80 2.14
N GLY A 105 -15.96 -5.68 2.85
CA GLY A 105 -15.32 -4.40 2.50
C GLY A 105 -13.79 -4.45 2.49
N VAL A 106 -13.18 -5.17 3.43
CA VAL A 106 -11.72 -5.37 3.48
C VAL A 106 -11.22 -6.21 2.29
N TYR A 107 -11.94 -7.27 1.91
CA TYR A 107 -11.60 -8.07 0.73
C TYR A 107 -11.73 -7.28 -0.57
N ILE A 108 -12.79 -6.48 -0.70
CA ILE A 108 -13.01 -5.57 -1.84
C ILE A 108 -11.87 -4.55 -1.92
N PHE A 109 -11.49 -3.94 -0.80
CA PHE A 109 -10.37 -3.01 -0.73
C PHE A 109 -9.06 -3.62 -1.27
N PHE A 110 -8.72 -4.83 -0.83
CA PHE A 110 -7.50 -5.50 -1.33
C PHE A 110 -7.59 -5.95 -2.77
N GLY A 111 -8.76 -6.44 -3.21
CA GLY A 111 -9.00 -6.80 -4.60
C GLY A 111 -8.81 -5.59 -5.52
N ALA A 112 -9.39 -4.44 -5.16
CA ALA A 112 -9.26 -3.21 -5.91
C ALA A 112 -7.81 -2.68 -5.90
N LEU A 113 -7.13 -2.69 -4.75
CA LEU A 113 -5.72 -2.31 -4.65
C LEU A 113 -4.84 -3.17 -5.57
N LEU A 114 -5.08 -4.49 -5.59
CA LEU A 114 -4.32 -5.42 -6.43
C LEU A 114 -4.53 -5.15 -7.92
N ILE A 115 -5.78 -4.92 -8.34
CA ILE A 115 -6.09 -4.56 -9.73
C ILE A 115 -5.40 -3.24 -10.12
N ILE A 116 -5.45 -2.23 -9.25
CA ILE A 116 -4.75 -0.94 -9.46
C ILE A 116 -3.26 -1.18 -9.64
N LEU A 117 -2.62 -1.98 -8.78
CA LEU A 117 -1.20 -2.30 -8.88
C LEU A 117 -0.87 -3.02 -10.19
N ILE A 118 -1.66 -4.03 -10.58
CA ILE A 118 -1.47 -4.74 -11.85
C ILE A 118 -1.60 -3.79 -13.04
N ARG A 119 -2.54 -2.85 -12.99
CA ARG A 119 -2.70 -1.83 -14.04
C ARG A 119 -1.51 -0.87 -14.09
N HIS A 120 -0.94 -0.52 -12.94
CA HIS A 120 0.26 0.32 -12.87
C HIS A 120 1.49 -0.33 -13.52
N LEU A 121 1.59 -1.67 -13.54
CA LEU A 121 2.68 -2.37 -14.24
C LEU A 121 2.76 -2.02 -15.72
N ARG A 122 1.66 -1.56 -16.35
CA ARG A 122 1.69 -1.11 -17.76
C ARG A 122 2.66 0.05 -18.02
N LEU A 123 2.92 0.87 -17.00
CA LEU A 123 3.82 2.02 -17.08
C LEU A 123 5.30 1.59 -17.08
N PHE A 124 5.57 0.34 -16.69
CA PHE A 124 6.89 -0.22 -16.49
C PHE A 124 7.24 -1.33 -17.49
N LEU A 125 6.32 -1.66 -18.41
CA LEU A 125 6.45 -2.77 -19.35
C LEU A 125 6.27 -2.30 -20.80
N ASN A 126 7.19 -2.71 -21.67
CA ASN A 126 7.10 -2.52 -23.11
C ASN A 126 7.72 -3.73 -23.85
N PRO A 127 6.92 -4.58 -24.54
CA PRO A 127 5.47 -4.49 -24.75
C PRO A 127 4.67 -4.79 -23.49
N VAL A 128 3.45 -4.24 -23.39
CA VAL A 128 2.54 -4.52 -22.27
C VAL A 128 1.93 -5.93 -22.46
N PRO A 129 2.04 -6.85 -21.49
CA PRO A 129 1.42 -8.18 -21.58
C PRO A 129 -0.09 -8.12 -21.86
N SER A 130 -0.58 -9.05 -22.68
CA SER A 130 -2.00 -9.11 -23.09
C SER A 130 -2.96 -9.27 -21.91
N PHE A 131 -2.56 -9.98 -20.84
CA PHE A 131 -3.36 -10.11 -19.63
C PHE A 131 -3.62 -8.75 -18.94
N ILE A 132 -2.63 -7.85 -18.91
CA ILE A 132 -2.78 -6.52 -18.33
C ILE A 132 -3.72 -5.67 -19.20
N GLN A 133 -3.60 -5.77 -20.52
CA GLN A 133 -4.50 -5.08 -21.46
C GLN A 133 -5.95 -5.58 -21.35
N GLY A 134 -6.13 -6.90 -21.16
CA GLY A 134 -7.45 -7.51 -20.95
C GLY A 134 -8.13 -7.02 -19.66
N LEU A 135 -7.38 -6.93 -18.56
CA LEU A 135 -7.89 -6.35 -17.30
C LEU A 135 -8.31 -4.89 -17.46
N GLU A 136 -7.53 -4.09 -18.19
CA GLU A 136 -7.89 -2.70 -18.48
C GLU A 136 -9.17 -2.61 -19.31
N THR A 137 -9.35 -3.50 -20.29
CA THR A 137 -10.55 -3.51 -21.13
C THR A 137 -11.79 -3.84 -20.30
N ILE A 138 -11.70 -4.78 -19.36
CA ILE A 138 -12.80 -5.13 -18.46
C ILE A 138 -13.14 -3.96 -17.53
N ASP A 139 -12.12 -3.30 -16.97
CA ASP A 139 -12.30 -2.17 -16.05
C ASP A 139 -12.81 -0.92 -16.79
N SER A 140 -12.40 -0.72 -18.04
CA SER A 140 -12.89 0.33 -18.92
C SER A 140 -14.26 0.02 -19.53
N PHE A 141 -14.65 -1.25 -19.68
CA PHE A 141 -15.98 -1.61 -20.23
C PHE A 141 -17.11 -1.19 -19.30
N LEU A 142 -16.85 -1.18 -18.00
CA LEU A 142 -17.84 -0.79 -17.01
C LEU A 142 -17.93 0.75 -16.83
N THR A 143 -17.15 1.56 -17.58
CA THR A 143 -17.15 3.02 -17.42
C THR A 143 -18.54 3.64 -17.61
N ILE A 144 -19.05 4.28 -16.56
CA ILE A 144 -20.22 5.17 -16.61
C ILE A 144 -19.68 6.58 -16.83
N GLY A 145 -19.69 7.09 -18.07
CA GLY A 145 -19.27 8.46 -18.33
C GLY A 145 -19.04 8.82 -19.81
N PHE A 146 -19.37 10.08 -20.13
CA PHE A 146 -19.25 10.75 -21.43
C PHE A 146 -17.92 10.49 -22.17
N PRO A 147 -17.87 10.63 -23.52
CA PRO A 147 -16.80 10.17 -24.42
C PRO A 147 -15.36 10.68 -24.17
N HIS A 148 -15.09 11.45 -23.11
CA HIS A 148 -13.78 12.04 -22.83
C HIS A 148 -13.21 11.77 -21.42
N ASN A 149 -13.96 11.13 -20.51
CA ASN A 149 -13.49 10.88 -19.14
C ASN A 149 -13.66 9.39 -18.78
N VAL A 150 -12.66 8.57 -19.12
CA VAL A 150 -12.62 7.15 -18.74
C VAL A 150 -12.42 7.06 -17.23
N ILE A 151 -13.49 6.88 -16.47
CA ILE A 151 -13.41 6.66 -15.03
C ILE A 151 -13.31 5.17 -14.74
N TYR A 152 -12.15 4.71 -14.26
CA TYR A 152 -11.97 3.33 -13.83
C TYR A 152 -12.83 3.05 -12.59
N ILE A 153 -13.74 2.07 -12.69
CA ILE A 153 -14.60 1.70 -11.56
C ILE A 153 -13.78 1.16 -10.40
N THR A 154 -12.68 0.47 -10.69
CA THR A 154 -11.78 -0.01 -9.64
C THR A 154 -11.27 1.13 -8.75
N ASP A 155 -11.03 2.32 -9.28
CA ASP A 155 -10.56 3.48 -8.50
C ASP A 155 -11.66 4.01 -7.57
N ILE A 156 -12.91 4.06 -8.06
CA ILE A 156 -14.08 4.43 -7.24
C ILE A 156 -14.28 3.42 -6.13
N VAL A 157 -14.32 2.13 -6.48
CA VAL A 157 -14.50 1.03 -5.52
C VAL A 157 -13.39 1.06 -4.45
N PHE A 158 -12.15 1.30 -4.86
CA PHE A 158 -11.01 1.45 -3.96
C PHE A 158 -11.20 2.62 -2.98
N ILE A 159 -11.54 3.81 -3.48
CA ILE A 159 -11.76 5.00 -2.64
C ILE A 159 -12.92 4.81 -1.68
N VAL A 160 -14.05 4.25 -2.15
CA VAL A 160 -15.23 4.00 -1.30
C VAL A 160 -14.89 2.98 -0.20
N ALA A 161 -14.24 1.87 -0.56
CA ALA A 161 -13.85 0.86 0.41
C ALA A 161 -12.85 1.41 1.44
N LEU A 162 -11.86 2.18 0.99
CA LEU A 162 -10.88 2.84 1.86
C LEU A 162 -11.54 3.87 2.79
N ALA A 163 -12.47 4.68 2.28
CA ALA A 163 -13.21 5.66 3.07
C ALA A 163 -14.04 5.00 4.16
N VAL A 164 -14.73 3.89 3.85
CA VAL A 164 -15.49 3.11 4.85
C VAL A 164 -14.58 2.54 5.93
N ILE A 165 -13.42 1.99 5.56
CA ILE A 165 -12.43 1.46 6.52
C ILE A 165 -11.90 2.56 7.42
N VAL A 166 -11.51 3.72 6.85
CA VAL A 166 -11.01 4.87 7.60
C VAL A 166 -12.08 5.43 8.54
N LEU A 167 -13.31 5.67 8.05
CA LEU A 167 -14.40 6.23 8.85
C LEU A 167 -14.77 5.32 10.02
N ARG A 168 -14.86 4.01 9.77
CA ARG A 168 -15.07 3.03 10.84
C ARG A 168 -13.90 3.00 11.83
N SER A 169 -12.68 3.10 11.35
CA SER A 169 -11.49 3.13 12.21
C SER A 169 -11.47 4.36 13.12
N ILE A 170 -11.88 5.53 12.61
CA ILE A 170 -12.07 6.75 13.40
C ILE A 170 -13.15 6.52 14.46
N TYR A 171 -14.35 6.08 14.06
CA TYR A 171 -15.48 5.89 14.96
C TYR A 171 -15.15 4.90 16.10
N SER A 172 -14.48 3.79 15.78
CA SER A 172 -14.09 2.80 16.78
C SER A 172 -13.06 3.32 17.79
N SER A 173 -12.18 4.26 17.39
CA SER A 173 -11.21 4.88 18.29
C SER A 173 -11.81 5.97 19.18
N PHE A 174 -12.93 6.56 18.80
CA PHE A 174 -13.67 7.46 19.69
C PHE A 174 -14.34 6.68 20.83
N MET A 175 -14.82 5.46 20.57
CA MET A 175 -15.56 4.67 21.54
C MET A 175 -14.67 3.80 22.46
N LYS A 176 -13.47 3.43 22.02
CA LYS A 176 -12.55 2.59 22.79
C LYS A 176 -11.21 3.33 22.94
N ASN A 177 -10.79 3.60 24.18
CA ASN A 177 -9.43 4.02 24.55
C ASN A 177 -8.38 2.92 24.31
N THR A 178 -8.60 2.05 23.31
CA THR A 178 -7.77 0.90 23.03
C THR A 178 -6.56 1.34 22.21
N SER A 179 -5.39 1.24 22.84
CA SER A 179 -4.06 1.44 22.24
C SER A 179 -3.67 0.30 21.28
N ALA A 180 -4.55 -0.13 20.39
CA ALA A 180 -4.16 -1.03 19.31
C ALA A 180 -3.38 -0.22 18.26
N SER A 181 -2.06 -0.39 18.34
CA SER A 181 -0.98 0.25 17.58
C SER A 181 -0.98 -0.14 16.09
N LEU A 182 -2.08 0.07 15.37
CA LEU A 182 -2.01 0.22 13.92
C LEU A 182 -2.12 1.71 13.63
N SER A 183 -0.97 2.37 13.47
CA SER A 183 -0.91 3.80 13.15
C SER A 183 -1.75 4.06 11.91
N TYR A 184 -2.54 5.15 11.89
CA TYR A 184 -3.42 5.50 10.75
C TYR A 184 -2.65 5.98 9.51
N VAL A 185 -1.33 6.16 9.64
CA VAL A 185 -0.41 6.64 8.61
C VAL A 185 -0.53 5.91 7.25
N PRO A 186 -0.46 4.57 7.15
CA PRO A 186 -0.55 3.88 5.85
C PRO A 186 -1.93 4.02 5.21
N LEU A 187 -3.01 4.14 5.99
CA LEU A 187 -4.35 4.38 5.45
C LEU A 187 -4.45 5.77 4.82
N PHE A 188 -3.93 6.81 5.49
CA PHE A 188 -3.89 8.16 4.92
C PHE A 188 -2.91 8.27 3.76
N LEU A 189 -1.78 7.55 3.79
CA LEU A 189 -0.85 7.51 2.66
C LEU A 189 -1.51 6.88 1.43
N LEU A 190 -2.22 5.77 1.60
CA LEU A 190 -2.99 5.14 0.52
C LEU A 190 -4.10 6.06 -0.01
N LEU A 191 -4.80 6.77 0.89
CA LEU A 191 -5.84 7.72 0.50
C LEU A 191 -5.23 8.88 -0.30
N GLY A 192 -4.14 9.46 0.18
CA GLY A 192 -3.43 10.55 -0.51
C GLY A 192 -2.83 10.12 -1.85
N SER A 193 -2.24 8.91 -1.93
CA SER A 193 -1.71 8.38 -3.20
C SER A 193 -2.83 8.12 -4.21
N ALA A 194 -3.97 7.56 -3.79
CA ALA A 194 -5.08 7.32 -4.70
C ALA A 194 -5.77 8.62 -5.15
N LEU A 195 -5.98 9.57 -4.23
CA LEU A 195 -6.52 10.89 -4.57
C LEU A 195 -5.60 11.64 -5.52
N SER A 196 -4.29 11.69 -5.27
CA SER A 196 -3.34 12.30 -6.21
C SER A 196 -3.35 11.60 -7.56
N GLY A 197 -3.44 10.26 -7.61
CA GLY A 197 -3.61 9.48 -8.84
C GLY A 197 -4.82 9.89 -9.66
N ILE A 198 -5.99 9.91 -9.03
CA ILE A 198 -7.26 10.35 -9.64
C ILE A 198 -7.15 11.78 -10.14
N ILE A 199 -6.62 12.68 -9.31
CA ILE A 199 -6.45 14.10 -9.63
C ILE A 199 -5.55 14.32 -10.86
N MET A 200 -4.45 13.56 -11.00
CA MET A 200 -3.56 13.62 -12.17
C MET A 200 -4.28 13.23 -13.47
N VAL A 201 -5.16 12.24 -13.41
CA VAL A 201 -5.88 11.73 -14.58
C VAL A 201 -7.00 12.69 -15.00
N TYR A 202 -7.86 13.13 -14.07
CA TYR A 202 -9.07 13.87 -14.44
C TYR A 202 -8.88 15.38 -14.50
N TYR A 203 -8.10 15.95 -13.58
CA TYR A 203 -8.01 17.41 -13.43
C TYR A 203 -6.75 17.97 -14.07
N TRP A 204 -5.57 17.44 -13.73
CA TRP A 204 -4.29 17.94 -14.26
C TRP A 204 -3.89 17.36 -15.62
N ARG A 205 -4.54 16.28 -16.08
CA ARG A 205 -4.32 15.63 -17.38
C ARG A 205 -2.84 15.49 -17.74
N VAL A 206 -2.09 14.90 -16.81
CA VAL A 206 -0.67 14.61 -16.97
C VAL A 206 -0.44 13.73 -18.21
N ASP A 207 0.58 14.01 -19.00
CA ASP A 207 0.89 13.25 -20.21
C ASP A 207 1.36 11.84 -19.85
N ILE A 208 0.53 10.86 -20.19
CA ILE A 208 0.76 9.44 -19.92
C ILE A 208 2.02 8.94 -20.64
N VAL A 209 2.40 9.55 -21.78
CA VAL A 209 3.62 9.19 -22.52
C VAL A 209 4.84 9.56 -21.68
N SER A 210 4.93 10.80 -21.21
CA SER A 210 5.99 11.28 -20.30
C SER A 210 6.08 10.45 -19.02
N VAL A 211 4.94 10.10 -18.40
CA VAL A 211 4.92 9.24 -17.20
C VAL A 211 5.46 7.85 -17.52
N LYS A 212 5.11 7.29 -18.68
CA LYS A 212 5.61 5.98 -19.11
C LYS A 212 7.10 6.02 -19.44
N GLU A 213 7.60 7.09 -20.03
CA GLU A 213 9.04 7.29 -20.27
C GLU A 213 9.82 7.35 -18.96
N LEU A 214 9.32 8.08 -17.94
CA LEU A 214 9.89 8.06 -16.59
C LEU A 214 9.89 6.63 -16.01
N GLY A 215 8.76 5.93 -16.06
CA GLY A 215 8.62 4.57 -15.56
C GLY A 215 9.59 3.58 -16.22
N MET A 216 9.64 3.60 -17.56
CA MET A 216 10.58 2.79 -18.34
C MET A 216 12.04 3.18 -18.07
N GLY A 217 12.33 4.47 -17.92
CA GLY A 217 13.66 4.97 -17.59
C GLY A 217 14.14 4.48 -16.23
N LEU A 218 13.26 4.40 -15.24
CA LEU A 218 13.57 3.83 -13.93
C LEU A 218 13.88 2.33 -14.00
N VAL A 219 13.11 1.56 -14.79
CA VAL A 219 13.31 0.11 -14.93
C VAL A 219 14.57 -0.22 -15.74
N THR A 220 14.84 0.56 -16.78
CA THR A 220 16.02 0.36 -17.66
C THR A 220 17.29 1.01 -17.14
N PHE A 221 17.25 1.63 -15.95
CA PHE A 221 18.34 2.42 -15.38
C PHE A 221 18.85 3.54 -16.30
N ARG A 222 17.96 4.08 -17.14
CA ARG A 222 18.20 5.23 -18.02
C ARG A 222 17.15 6.29 -17.71
N PRO A 223 17.26 6.98 -16.57
CA PRO A 223 16.17 7.82 -16.09
C PRO A 223 15.97 9.03 -17.00
N PHE A 224 14.71 9.28 -17.32
CA PHE A 224 14.24 10.48 -18.01
C PHE A 224 13.33 11.25 -17.08
N ILE A 225 13.52 12.57 -16.94
CA ILE A 225 12.75 13.40 -16.02
C ILE A 225 11.79 14.27 -16.82
N PRO A 226 10.48 14.05 -16.69
CA PRO A 226 9.51 14.89 -17.36
C PRO A 226 9.31 16.18 -16.56
N THR A 227 9.83 17.31 -17.05
CA THR A 227 9.82 18.60 -16.33
C THR A 227 8.51 19.37 -16.45
N ASN A 228 7.67 19.01 -17.43
CA ASN A 228 6.48 19.78 -17.80
C ASN A 228 5.17 19.26 -17.19
N GLU A 229 5.22 18.14 -16.46
CA GLU A 229 4.04 17.39 -15.98
C GLU A 229 3.42 17.91 -14.67
N GLY A 230 3.83 19.10 -14.24
CA GLY A 230 3.43 19.70 -12.97
C GLY A 230 3.99 18.96 -11.75
N SER A 231 3.85 19.57 -10.56
CA SER A 231 4.35 18.98 -9.31
C SER A 231 3.54 17.78 -8.83
N ILE A 232 2.31 17.59 -9.35
CA ILE A 232 1.39 16.54 -8.90
C ILE A 232 1.92 15.12 -9.15
N LEU A 233 2.63 14.90 -10.27
CA LEU A 233 3.27 13.61 -10.58
C LEU A 233 4.30 13.24 -9.51
N PHE A 234 5.15 14.19 -9.15
CA PHE A 234 6.20 13.98 -8.16
C PHE A 234 5.65 13.85 -6.75
N ILE A 235 4.56 14.54 -6.42
CA ILE A 235 3.80 14.35 -5.17
C ILE A 235 3.29 12.92 -5.10
N HIS A 236 2.65 12.42 -6.17
CA HIS A 236 2.14 11.05 -6.21
C HIS A 236 3.27 10.02 -6.01
N ILE A 237 4.36 10.13 -6.79
CA ILE A 237 5.53 9.25 -6.69
C ILE A 237 6.12 9.28 -5.27
N PHE A 238 6.20 10.46 -4.65
CA PHE A 238 6.72 10.62 -3.29
C PHE A 238 5.82 9.97 -2.23
N LEU A 239 4.50 10.12 -2.34
CA LEU A 239 3.54 9.48 -1.43
C LEU A 239 3.59 7.96 -1.55
N VAL A 240 3.65 7.42 -2.77
CA VAL A 240 3.80 5.97 -3.01
C VAL A 240 5.15 5.46 -2.49
N SER A 241 6.24 6.20 -2.71
CA SER A 241 7.56 5.85 -2.18
C SER A 241 7.58 5.85 -0.64
N SER A 242 6.95 6.85 -0.02
CA SER A 242 6.79 6.94 1.44
C SER A 242 5.95 5.79 2.00
N LEU A 243 4.89 5.39 1.28
CA LEU A 243 4.11 4.22 1.60
C LEU A 243 5.00 2.96 1.61
N LEU A 244 5.76 2.69 0.55
CA LEU A 244 6.65 1.53 0.46
C LEU A 244 7.66 1.48 1.61
N VAL A 245 8.31 2.60 1.94
CA VAL A 245 9.24 2.69 3.08
C VAL A 245 8.52 2.37 4.39
N TYR A 246 7.32 2.94 4.60
CA TYR A 246 6.52 2.63 5.78
C TYR A 246 6.18 1.14 5.86
N LEU A 247 5.82 0.51 4.73
CA LEU A 247 5.53 -0.93 4.67
C LEU A 247 6.75 -1.76 5.10
N ALA A 248 7.93 -1.41 4.57
CA ALA A 248 9.19 -2.09 4.87
C ALA A 248 9.56 -1.99 6.35
N MET A 249 9.42 -0.79 6.92
CA MET A 249 9.77 -0.52 8.32
C MET A 249 8.77 -1.14 9.30
N SER A 250 7.48 -1.13 8.97
CA SER A 250 6.44 -1.73 9.82
C SER A 250 6.63 -3.24 9.98
N SER A 251 7.31 -3.90 9.05
CA SER A 251 7.63 -5.33 9.11
C SER A 251 8.78 -5.68 10.06
N ARG A 252 9.51 -4.69 10.63
CA ARG A 252 10.70 -4.91 11.46
C ARG A 252 10.40 -5.15 12.96
N LYS A 253 9.16 -5.34 13.38
CA LYS A 253 8.91 -5.74 14.77
C LYS A 253 9.25 -7.23 14.94
N PRO A 254 10.32 -7.58 15.68
CA PRO A 254 10.70 -8.97 15.88
C PRO A 254 9.58 -9.69 16.63
N MET A 255 9.10 -10.79 16.05
CA MET A 255 8.20 -11.74 16.72
C MET A 255 9.00 -12.63 17.68
N TYR A 256 9.80 -12.03 18.56
CA TYR A 256 10.57 -12.72 19.59
C TYR A 256 10.63 -11.89 20.86
N GLN A 257 9.45 -11.64 21.44
CA GLN A 257 9.31 -11.29 22.85
C GLN A 257 8.18 -12.16 23.40
N TRP A 258 8.43 -13.47 23.49
CA TRP A 258 7.68 -14.33 24.37
C TRP A 258 8.65 -15.21 25.15
N SER A 259 8.51 -15.16 26.47
CA SER A 259 9.13 -16.02 27.49
C SER A 259 10.65 -15.92 27.70
N THR A 260 11.08 -14.88 28.41
CA THR A 260 12.17 -15.05 29.39
C THR A 260 11.77 -14.69 30.82
N SER A 261 10.57 -14.14 31.05
CA SER A 261 10.12 -13.77 32.40
C SER A 261 9.36 -14.87 33.15
N GLU A 262 9.17 -16.06 32.57
CA GLU A 262 8.38 -17.15 33.19
C GLU A 262 9.25 -18.28 33.78
N ASN A 263 10.57 -18.26 33.54
CA ASN A 263 11.50 -19.28 34.07
C ASN A 263 12.35 -18.81 35.25
N GLU A 264 12.34 -17.51 35.61
CA GLU A 264 13.07 -17.00 36.79
C GLU A 264 12.20 -16.95 38.06
N ALA A 265 10.88 -17.18 37.95
CA ALA A 265 9.97 -17.19 39.11
C ALA A 265 9.77 -18.59 39.74
N ASN A 266 10.48 -19.62 39.26
CA ASN A 266 10.35 -21.00 39.76
C ASN A 266 11.70 -21.63 40.18
N ILE A 267 12.69 -20.77 40.44
CA ILE A 267 14.00 -21.09 41.02
C ILE A 267 14.35 -19.97 41.99
N GLY A 268 13.70 -20.00 43.15
CA GLY A 268 13.91 -19.08 44.26
C GLY A 268 13.01 -19.43 45.44
#